data_AF-A0AAU6DRF6-F1
#
_entry.id   AF-A0AAU6DRF6-F1
#
_cell.length_a   1.000
_cell.length_b   1.000
_cell.length_c   1.000
_cell.angle_alpha   90.00
_cell.angle_beta   90.00
_cell.angle_gamma   90.00
#
_symmetry.space_group_name_H-M   'P 1'
#
loop_
_entity.id
_entity.type
_entity.pdbx_description
1 polymer ?
#
loop_
_entity_poly.entity_id
_entity_poly.type
_entity_poly.pdbx_seq_one_letter_code
_entity_poly.pdbx_strand_id
1 'polypeptide(L)'
;MNADTAPTTAAEPRDADGRPPVRTATAADAEAITRMRSEHVLSAPFTEDWLRRCTDELAPRLTPGGDARAVVIDAPDGTMAACALGLIHPVLPAPAYPRGRAARVQLVATQPEFRRRGYARAVVSALLDHLADVEEVTLFELHTSPEAAPLYRELGFSGNPALMRMTRHHHLAGAVPGAQPESTWVPPQQYADALPRAAAYVCLYVTDEDDRPLQLHSVYSPGHPWHMIGGAMDLGERPWDAVVRECREETGMTAAGLPRLLATVYGQPRAQRPYSTLQLIFDGGRLTAERIRGITLNPREHDEARVLPLAEWEALMPTRDFTRLCAVEEARRTGVAAYVDTWGNA
;
A
#
# COMPACT_ATOMS: atom_id res chain seq x y z
N MET A 1 -30.28 -24.77 -53.93
CA MET A 1 -28.82 -24.71 -54.06
C MET A 1 -28.38 -23.31 -53.68
N ASN A 2 -28.19 -23.05 -52.39
CA ASN A 2 -27.51 -21.84 -51.91
C ASN A 2 -26.25 -22.34 -51.23
N ALA A 3 -25.08 -21.87 -51.68
CA ALA A 3 -23.80 -22.33 -51.16
C ALA A 3 -23.47 -21.58 -49.87
N ASP A 4 -23.37 -22.31 -48.76
CA ASP A 4 -22.69 -21.83 -47.56
C ASP A 4 -21.24 -21.49 -47.92
N THR A 5 -20.96 -20.20 -48.08
CA THR A 5 -19.60 -19.71 -48.24
C THR A 5 -19.09 -19.33 -46.86
N ALA A 6 -18.63 -20.34 -46.10
CA ALA A 6 -17.93 -20.11 -44.86
C ALA A 6 -16.71 -19.20 -45.14
N PRO A 7 -16.44 -18.18 -44.31
CA PRO A 7 -15.25 -17.35 -44.49
C PRO A 7 -14.02 -18.22 -44.32
N THR A 8 -13.26 -18.41 -45.40
CA THR A 8 -11.97 -19.08 -45.36
C THR A 8 -11.04 -18.27 -44.47
N THR A 9 -10.74 -18.78 -43.28
CA THR A 9 -9.76 -18.18 -42.39
C THR A 9 -8.41 -18.20 -43.10
N ALA A 10 -7.97 -17.06 -43.61
CA ALA A 10 -6.65 -16.93 -44.21
C ALA A 10 -5.61 -17.39 -43.19
N ALA A 11 -4.69 -18.28 -43.61
CA ALA A 11 -3.66 -18.78 -42.72
C ALA A 11 -2.81 -17.59 -42.21
N GLU A 12 -2.73 -17.41 -40.89
CA GLU A 12 -1.90 -16.37 -40.30
C GLU A 12 -0.47 -16.52 -40.80
N PRO A 13 0.18 -15.45 -41.28
CA PRO A 13 1.57 -15.53 -41.72
C PRO A 13 2.45 -15.99 -40.56
N ARG A 14 3.45 -16.82 -40.86
CA ARG A 14 4.45 -17.33 -39.93
C ARG A 14 5.84 -17.17 -40.50
N ASP A 15 6.84 -16.99 -39.64
CA ASP A 15 8.25 -17.01 -40.01
C ASP A 15 8.75 -18.44 -40.28
N ALA A 16 10.04 -18.57 -40.62
CA ALA A 16 10.67 -19.85 -40.93
C ALA A 16 10.64 -20.87 -39.76
N ASP A 17 10.48 -20.39 -38.51
CA ASP A 17 10.40 -21.20 -37.30
C ASP A 17 8.94 -21.43 -36.82
N GLY A 18 7.94 -21.04 -37.63
CA GLY A 18 6.53 -21.19 -37.31
C GLY A 18 5.97 -20.17 -36.29
N ARG A 19 6.73 -19.11 -35.99
CA ARG A 19 6.34 -18.06 -35.05
C ARG A 19 5.60 -16.94 -35.79
N PRO A 20 4.77 -16.12 -35.11
CA PRO A 20 4.19 -14.93 -35.72
C PRO A 20 5.30 -13.95 -36.16
N PRO A 21 5.24 -13.38 -37.39
CA PRO A 21 6.25 -12.48 -37.89
C PRO A 21 6.21 -11.16 -37.11
N VAL A 22 7.36 -10.78 -36.55
CA VAL A 22 7.54 -9.53 -35.80
C VAL A 22 8.28 -8.49 -36.63
N ARG A 23 7.99 -7.20 -36.41
CA ARG A 23 8.79 -6.08 -36.92
C ARG A 23 9.12 -5.08 -35.82
N THR A 24 10.22 -4.36 -35.99
CA THR A 24 10.54 -3.19 -35.17
C THR A 24 9.52 -2.08 -35.44
N ALA A 25 9.05 -1.44 -34.38
CA ALA A 25 8.17 -0.28 -34.46
C ALA A 25 8.93 0.98 -34.89
N THR A 26 8.21 1.91 -35.49
CA THR A 26 8.67 3.24 -35.89
C THR A 26 7.91 4.32 -35.11
N ALA A 27 8.29 5.59 -35.27
CA ALA A 27 7.54 6.71 -34.71
C ALA A 27 6.06 6.76 -35.19
N ALA A 28 5.74 6.21 -36.37
CA ALA A 28 4.37 6.14 -36.89
C ALA A 28 3.49 5.13 -36.13
N ASP A 29 4.08 4.13 -35.46
CA ASP A 29 3.36 3.12 -34.68
C ASP A 29 2.92 3.63 -33.29
N ALA A 30 3.37 4.83 -32.89
CA ALA A 30 3.16 5.37 -31.54
C ALA A 30 1.68 5.47 -31.12
N GLU A 31 0.79 5.85 -32.05
CA GLU A 31 -0.65 5.93 -31.76
C GLU A 31 -1.24 4.54 -31.51
N ALA A 32 -0.96 3.58 -32.40
CA ALA A 32 -1.44 2.21 -32.29
C ALA A 32 -0.93 1.51 -31.02
N ILE A 33 0.34 1.71 -30.65
CA ILE A 33 0.91 1.21 -29.39
C ILE A 33 0.21 1.84 -28.17
N THR A 34 -0.08 3.15 -28.24
CA THR A 34 -0.80 3.87 -27.17
C THR A 34 -2.25 3.40 -27.04
N ARG A 35 -2.92 3.11 -28.15
CA ARG A 35 -4.29 2.57 -28.20
C ARG A 35 -4.35 1.14 -27.66
N MET A 36 -3.42 0.28 -28.06
CA MET A 36 -3.24 -1.07 -27.50
C MET A 36 -3.01 -1.07 -25.97
N ARG A 37 -2.24 -0.10 -25.45
CA ARG A 37 -2.08 0.08 -24.00
C ARG A 37 -3.40 0.46 -23.32
N SER A 38 -4.10 1.46 -23.89
CA SER A 38 -5.37 1.98 -23.40
C SER A 38 -6.43 0.88 -23.28
N GLU A 39 -6.59 0.08 -24.33
CA GLU A 39 -7.72 -0.85 -24.48
C GLU A 39 -7.48 -2.24 -23.88
N HIS A 40 -6.21 -2.67 -23.72
CA HIS A 40 -5.90 -4.07 -23.38
C HIS A 40 -4.99 -4.24 -22.15
N VAL A 41 -4.49 -3.17 -21.54
CA VAL A 41 -3.54 -3.25 -20.41
C VAL A 41 -3.92 -2.35 -19.23
N LEU A 42 -4.57 -1.20 -19.47
CA LEU A 42 -5.09 -0.36 -18.39
C LEU A 42 -6.45 -0.87 -17.88
N SER A 43 -6.76 -0.57 -16.61
CA SER A 43 -8.05 -0.89 -15.98
C SER A 43 -9.22 -0.06 -16.51
N ALA A 44 -8.92 1.07 -17.15
CA ALA A 44 -9.87 1.92 -17.85
C ALA A 44 -9.15 2.57 -19.05
N PRO A 45 -9.83 2.74 -20.20
CA PRO A 45 -9.23 3.37 -21.37
C PRO A 45 -8.95 4.85 -21.13
N PHE A 46 -7.95 5.37 -21.83
CA PHE A 46 -7.67 6.80 -21.92
C PHE A 46 -8.73 7.54 -22.73
N THR A 47 -8.91 8.83 -22.41
CA THR A 47 -9.62 9.77 -23.30
C THR A 47 -8.75 10.11 -24.51
N GLU A 48 -9.37 10.61 -25.59
CA GLU A 48 -8.65 11.01 -26.81
C GLU A 48 -7.53 12.05 -26.55
N ASP A 49 -7.71 12.95 -25.58
CA ASP A 49 -6.65 13.90 -25.20
C ASP A 49 -5.45 13.21 -24.52
N TRP A 50 -5.68 12.15 -23.75
CA TRP A 50 -4.59 11.35 -23.16
C TRP A 50 -3.94 10.44 -24.19
N LEU A 51 -4.70 9.87 -25.14
CA LEU A 51 -4.15 9.14 -26.29
C LEU A 51 -3.23 10.05 -27.12
N ARG A 52 -3.68 11.27 -27.44
CA ARG A 52 -2.88 12.27 -28.18
C ARG A 52 -1.58 12.59 -27.45
N ARG A 53 -1.65 13.01 -26.17
CA ARG A 53 -0.46 13.32 -25.35
C ARG A 53 0.53 12.16 -25.27
N CYS A 54 0.07 10.94 -25.00
CA CYS A 54 0.94 9.78 -24.95
C CYS A 54 1.55 9.43 -26.32
N THR A 55 0.83 9.69 -27.42
CA THR A 55 1.35 9.51 -28.79
C THR A 55 2.44 10.54 -29.09
N ASP A 56 2.18 11.82 -28.79
CA ASP A 56 3.13 12.93 -28.97
C ASP A 56 4.41 12.74 -28.14
N GLU A 57 4.31 12.16 -26.94
CA GLU A 57 5.47 11.79 -26.10
C GLU A 57 6.21 10.53 -26.59
N LEU A 58 5.50 9.53 -27.13
CA LEU A 58 6.09 8.25 -27.52
C LEU A 58 6.77 8.29 -28.91
N ALA A 59 6.18 8.98 -29.88
CA ALA A 59 6.70 9.08 -31.25
C ALA A 59 8.19 9.50 -31.33
N PRO A 60 8.66 10.59 -30.67
CA PRO A 60 10.07 10.97 -30.72
C PRO A 60 10.98 9.95 -30.02
N ARG A 61 10.49 9.24 -29.00
CA ARG A 61 11.25 8.24 -28.23
C ARG A 61 11.51 6.95 -29.02
N LEU A 62 10.65 6.62 -29.98
CA LEU A 62 10.80 5.49 -30.92
C LEU A 62 11.75 5.79 -32.09
N THR A 63 12.33 6.99 -32.18
CA THR A 63 13.40 7.28 -33.15
C THR A 63 14.72 6.62 -32.72
N PRO A 64 15.70 6.39 -33.63
CA PRO A 64 16.96 5.74 -33.28
C PRO A 64 17.74 6.40 -32.13
N GLY A 65 17.65 7.73 -32.00
CA GLY A 65 18.26 8.49 -30.90
C GLY A 65 17.42 8.59 -29.63
N GLY A 66 16.18 8.09 -29.64
CA GLY A 66 15.28 8.03 -28.49
C GLY A 66 15.54 6.82 -27.59
N ASP A 67 14.92 6.81 -26.42
CA ASP A 67 15.10 5.81 -25.36
C ASP A 67 14.06 4.68 -25.37
N ALA A 68 13.16 4.65 -26.36
CA ALA A 68 12.14 3.61 -26.50
C ALA A 68 12.46 2.64 -27.64
N ARG A 69 12.25 1.36 -27.41
CA ARG A 69 12.26 0.31 -28.43
C ARG A 69 10.96 -0.46 -28.36
N ALA A 70 10.33 -0.74 -29.49
CA ALA A 70 9.12 -1.53 -29.53
C ALA A 70 9.13 -2.51 -30.71
N VAL A 71 8.45 -3.63 -30.50
CA VAL A 71 8.27 -4.70 -31.47
C VAL A 71 6.78 -4.95 -31.61
N VAL A 72 6.30 -5.07 -32.84
CA VAL A 72 4.88 -5.19 -33.18
C VAL A 72 4.63 -6.35 -34.13
N ILE A 73 3.40 -6.85 -34.13
CA ILE A 73 2.87 -7.78 -35.12
C ILE A 73 1.61 -7.12 -35.69
N ASP A 74 1.56 -6.97 -37.01
CA ASP A 74 0.39 -6.48 -37.72
C ASP A 74 -0.63 -7.63 -37.91
N ALA A 75 -1.91 -7.28 -37.82
CA ALA A 75 -3.02 -8.15 -38.17
C ALA A 75 -3.24 -8.15 -39.70
N PRO A 76 -3.91 -9.17 -40.27
CA PRO A 76 -4.17 -9.23 -41.72
C PRO A 76 -5.02 -8.08 -42.28
N ASP A 77 -5.75 -7.35 -41.42
CA ASP A 77 -6.54 -6.17 -41.76
C ASP A 77 -5.76 -4.84 -41.69
N GLY A 78 -4.47 -4.90 -41.33
CA GLY A 78 -3.60 -3.74 -41.15
C GLY A 78 -3.68 -3.10 -39.76
N THR A 79 -4.47 -3.63 -38.83
CA THR A 79 -4.45 -3.21 -37.42
C THR A 79 -3.27 -3.84 -36.65
N MET A 80 -3.05 -3.45 -35.39
CA MET A 80 -1.96 -3.98 -34.57
C MET A 80 -2.42 -5.20 -33.75
N ALA A 81 -2.05 -6.41 -34.15
CA ALA A 81 -2.42 -7.65 -33.44
C ALA A 81 -1.76 -7.75 -32.06
N ALA A 82 -0.48 -7.36 -31.95
CA ALA A 82 0.28 -7.38 -30.70
C ALA A 82 1.44 -6.37 -30.70
N CYS A 83 1.86 -5.96 -29.52
CA CYS A 83 3.04 -5.13 -29.32
C CYS A 83 3.74 -5.39 -27.99
N ALA A 84 5.04 -5.14 -27.94
CA ALA A 84 5.82 -4.95 -26.72
C ALA A 84 6.64 -3.65 -26.83
N LEU A 85 6.77 -2.91 -25.73
CA LEU A 85 7.50 -1.64 -25.65
C LEU A 85 8.42 -1.66 -24.42
N GLY A 86 9.71 -1.40 -24.65
CA GLY A 86 10.74 -1.21 -23.63
C GLY A 86 11.22 0.23 -23.58
N LEU A 87 11.46 0.74 -22.36
CA LEU A 87 12.07 2.05 -22.10
C LEU A 87 13.43 1.88 -21.44
N ILE A 88 14.47 2.34 -22.12
CA ILE A 88 15.87 2.31 -21.69
C ILE A 88 16.09 3.47 -20.71
N HIS A 89 16.78 3.23 -19.60
CA HIS A 89 17.12 4.26 -18.64
C HIS A 89 18.50 4.02 -17.99
N PRO A 90 19.21 5.08 -17.62
CA PRO A 90 20.49 4.96 -16.91
C PRO A 90 20.27 4.53 -15.46
N VAL A 91 21.18 3.70 -14.97
CA VAL A 91 21.37 3.32 -13.56
C VAL A 91 22.85 3.42 -13.22
N LEU A 92 23.21 3.44 -11.92
CA LEU A 92 24.62 3.36 -11.55
C LEU A 92 25.20 2.00 -11.97
N PRO A 93 26.43 1.93 -12.51
CA PRO A 93 27.09 0.66 -12.81
C PRO A 93 27.20 -0.26 -11.58
N ALA A 94 26.93 -1.55 -11.78
CA ALA A 94 27.11 -2.59 -10.77
C ALA A 94 27.67 -3.87 -11.43
N PRO A 95 28.23 -4.84 -10.69
CA PRO A 95 28.76 -6.08 -11.27
C PRO A 95 27.76 -6.87 -12.12
N ALA A 96 26.46 -6.81 -11.79
CA ALA A 96 25.39 -7.46 -12.56
C ALA A 96 24.95 -6.67 -13.81
N TYR A 97 25.32 -5.39 -13.92
CA TYR A 97 24.98 -4.51 -15.04
C TYR A 97 26.08 -3.43 -15.23
N PRO A 98 27.27 -3.83 -15.75
CA PRO A 98 28.48 -3.00 -15.68
C PRO A 98 28.42 -1.74 -16.53
N ARG A 99 27.49 -1.65 -17.49
CA ARG A 99 27.28 -0.46 -18.33
C ARG A 99 26.35 0.59 -17.72
N GLY A 100 25.69 0.31 -16.59
CA GLY A 100 24.72 1.23 -16.01
C GLY A 100 23.51 1.49 -16.93
N ARG A 101 23.11 0.51 -17.75
CA ARG A 101 21.93 0.58 -18.64
C ARG A 101 20.92 -0.48 -18.22
N ALA A 102 19.69 -0.04 -17.98
CA ALA A 102 18.55 -0.90 -17.68
C ALA A 102 17.43 -0.63 -18.69
N ALA A 103 16.56 -1.61 -18.92
CA ALA A 103 15.33 -1.41 -19.69
C ALA A 103 14.12 -1.93 -18.91
N ARG A 104 13.06 -1.13 -18.92
CA ARG A 104 11.76 -1.52 -18.37
C ARG A 104 10.83 -1.89 -19.51
N VAL A 105 10.32 -3.12 -19.53
CA VAL A 105 9.18 -3.49 -20.38
C VAL A 105 7.96 -2.77 -19.82
N GLN A 106 7.57 -1.71 -20.52
CA GLN A 106 6.54 -0.75 -20.11
C GLN A 106 5.13 -1.21 -20.52
N LEU A 107 5.04 -2.04 -21.55
CA LEU A 107 3.80 -2.53 -22.14
C LEU A 107 4.05 -3.84 -22.88
N VAL A 108 3.13 -4.79 -22.71
CA VAL A 108 2.94 -5.93 -23.61
C VAL A 108 1.44 -6.08 -23.81
N ALA A 109 0.98 -6.07 -25.06
CA ALA A 109 -0.44 -6.17 -25.40
C ALA A 109 -0.65 -7.14 -26.56
N THR A 110 -1.82 -7.79 -26.58
CA THR A 110 -2.28 -8.65 -27.67
C THR A 110 -3.79 -8.53 -27.75
N GLN A 111 -4.30 -8.18 -28.92
CA GLN A 111 -5.74 -8.12 -29.19
C GLN A 111 -6.40 -9.46 -28.81
N PRO A 112 -7.63 -9.45 -28.24
CA PRO A 112 -8.31 -10.65 -27.74
C PRO A 112 -8.28 -11.85 -28.71
N GLU A 113 -8.48 -11.59 -29.99
CA GLU A 113 -8.62 -12.59 -31.06
C GLU A 113 -7.32 -13.37 -31.33
N PHE A 114 -6.16 -12.72 -31.15
CA PHE A 114 -4.83 -13.29 -31.40
C PHE A 114 -4.18 -13.88 -30.12
N ARG A 115 -4.88 -13.83 -28.97
CA ARG A 115 -4.37 -14.40 -27.71
C ARG A 115 -4.19 -15.92 -27.80
N ARG A 116 -3.29 -16.45 -26.96
CA ARG A 116 -2.91 -17.88 -26.88
C ARG A 116 -2.25 -18.46 -28.15
N ARG A 117 -2.04 -17.69 -29.22
CA ARG A 117 -1.38 -18.10 -30.48
C ARG A 117 0.16 -17.88 -30.50
N GLY A 118 0.75 -17.51 -29.36
CA GLY A 118 2.21 -17.26 -29.20
C GLY A 118 2.67 -15.80 -29.38
N TYR A 119 1.79 -14.90 -29.81
CA TYR A 119 2.10 -13.51 -30.19
C TYR A 119 2.86 -12.74 -29.10
N ALA A 120 2.36 -12.75 -27.85
CA ALA A 120 3.01 -12.10 -26.72
C ALA A 120 4.45 -12.62 -26.47
N ARG A 121 4.72 -13.93 -26.64
CA ARG A 121 6.07 -14.48 -26.50
C ARG A 121 6.97 -13.98 -27.63
N ALA A 122 6.47 -13.91 -28.87
CA ALA A 122 7.23 -13.43 -30.01
C ALA A 122 7.66 -11.97 -29.86
N VAL A 123 6.73 -11.05 -29.56
CA VAL A 123 7.08 -9.62 -29.39
C VAL A 123 7.98 -9.36 -28.18
N VAL A 124 7.80 -10.08 -27.07
CA VAL A 124 8.64 -9.88 -25.88
C VAL A 124 10.05 -10.45 -26.09
N SER A 125 10.19 -11.65 -26.67
CA SER A 125 11.52 -12.23 -26.91
C SER A 125 12.33 -11.34 -27.84
N ALA A 126 11.77 -10.97 -28.99
CA ALA A 126 12.44 -10.09 -29.95
C ALA A 126 12.76 -8.69 -29.39
N LEU A 127 11.95 -8.16 -28.47
CA LEU A 127 12.26 -6.92 -27.75
C LEU A 127 13.45 -7.08 -26.81
N LEU A 128 13.51 -8.18 -26.05
CA LEU A 128 14.61 -8.46 -25.12
C LEU A 128 15.92 -8.72 -25.85
N ASP A 129 15.87 -9.53 -26.93
CA ASP A 129 17.01 -9.82 -27.80
C ASP A 129 17.59 -8.52 -28.37
N HIS A 130 16.74 -7.64 -28.93
CA HIS A 130 17.16 -6.34 -29.45
C HIS A 130 17.77 -5.43 -28.36
N LEU A 131 17.17 -5.39 -27.16
CA LEU A 131 17.68 -4.59 -26.05
C LEU A 131 19.03 -5.12 -25.50
N ALA A 132 19.23 -6.44 -25.51
CA ALA A 132 20.48 -7.05 -25.09
C ALA A 132 21.59 -6.86 -26.14
N ASP A 133 21.32 -7.22 -27.39
CA ASP A 133 22.34 -7.34 -28.44
C ASP A 133 22.68 -6.00 -29.11
N VAL A 134 21.73 -5.06 -29.19
CA VAL A 134 21.92 -3.77 -29.87
C VAL A 134 22.08 -2.61 -28.87
N GLU A 135 21.27 -2.59 -27.81
CA GLU A 135 21.27 -1.50 -26.81
C GLU A 135 22.18 -1.77 -25.59
N GLU A 136 22.82 -2.94 -25.58
CA GLU A 136 23.75 -3.43 -24.56
C GLU A 136 23.16 -3.42 -23.13
N VAL A 137 21.85 -3.63 -23.02
CA VAL A 137 21.12 -3.69 -21.75
C VAL A 137 21.34 -5.04 -21.07
N THR A 138 21.69 -4.97 -19.79
CA THR A 138 21.94 -6.17 -18.95
C THR A 138 20.98 -6.30 -17.77
N LEU A 139 20.22 -5.24 -17.44
CA LEU A 139 19.19 -5.26 -16.40
C LEU A 139 17.80 -5.04 -17.02
N PHE A 140 16.90 -5.99 -16.81
CA PHE A 140 15.54 -5.96 -17.32
C PHE A 140 14.51 -5.91 -16.20
N GLU A 141 13.57 -4.98 -16.29
CA GLU A 141 12.48 -4.80 -15.34
C GLU A 141 11.12 -4.92 -16.03
N LEU A 142 10.12 -5.44 -15.32
CA LEU A 142 8.72 -5.38 -15.76
C LEU A 142 7.76 -5.39 -14.57
N HIS A 143 6.51 -5.02 -14.83
CA HIS A 143 5.39 -5.28 -13.93
C HIS A 143 4.43 -6.24 -14.63
N THR A 144 3.94 -7.26 -13.93
CA THR A 144 3.07 -8.30 -14.49
C THR A 144 1.96 -8.66 -13.52
N SER A 145 0.80 -9.06 -14.06
CA SER A 145 -0.26 -9.69 -13.27
C SER A 145 0.07 -11.17 -12.99
N PRO A 146 -0.58 -11.82 -12.00
CA PRO A 146 -0.34 -13.23 -11.69
C PRO A 146 -0.55 -14.17 -12.88
N GLU A 147 -1.49 -13.85 -13.77
CA GLU A 147 -1.88 -14.67 -14.94
C GLU A 147 -0.82 -14.63 -16.05
N ALA A 148 -0.14 -13.49 -16.22
CA ALA A 148 0.91 -13.32 -17.22
C ALA A 148 2.32 -13.70 -16.69
N ALA A 149 2.50 -13.78 -15.36
CA ALA A 149 3.77 -14.13 -14.73
C ALA A 149 4.44 -15.43 -15.24
N PRO A 150 3.73 -16.53 -15.58
CA PRO A 150 4.37 -17.74 -16.12
C PRO A 150 5.19 -17.49 -17.39
N LEU A 151 4.68 -16.67 -18.33
CA LEU A 151 5.39 -16.33 -19.57
C LEU A 151 6.72 -15.64 -19.27
N TYR A 152 6.74 -14.71 -18.32
CA TYR A 152 7.96 -13.98 -17.98
C TYR A 152 8.98 -14.86 -17.24
N ARG A 153 8.52 -15.82 -16.41
CA ARG A 153 9.43 -16.79 -15.77
C ARG A 153 10.13 -17.71 -16.77
N GLU A 154 9.44 -18.14 -17.82
CA GLU A 154 10.05 -18.91 -18.93
C GLU A 154 11.12 -18.09 -19.67
N LEU A 155 10.98 -16.76 -19.71
CA LEU A 155 11.95 -15.81 -20.27
C LEU A 155 13.03 -15.37 -19.27
N GLY A 156 13.16 -16.06 -18.12
CA GLY A 156 14.21 -15.81 -17.13
C GLY A 156 13.90 -14.74 -16.06
N PHE A 157 12.73 -14.10 -16.09
CA PHE A 157 12.37 -13.13 -15.05
C PHE A 157 12.06 -13.83 -13.72
N SER A 158 12.57 -13.24 -12.63
CA SER A 158 12.26 -13.63 -11.26
C SER A 158 11.54 -12.50 -10.51
N GLY A 159 10.73 -12.84 -9.52
CA GLY A 159 10.01 -11.85 -8.71
C GLY A 159 10.92 -11.21 -7.66
N ASN A 160 10.81 -9.88 -7.49
CA ASN A 160 11.55 -9.14 -6.48
C ASN A 160 10.57 -8.56 -5.43
N PRO A 161 10.61 -8.99 -4.15
CA PRO A 161 9.70 -8.51 -3.11
C PRO A 161 10.00 -7.09 -2.63
N ALA A 162 11.16 -6.50 -3.00
CA ALA A 162 11.59 -5.18 -2.55
C ALA A 162 11.06 -4.00 -3.40
N LEU A 163 10.24 -4.26 -4.42
CA LEU A 163 9.72 -3.23 -5.32
C LEU A 163 8.62 -2.38 -4.65
N MET A 164 8.99 -1.20 -4.15
CA MET A 164 8.05 -0.20 -3.65
C MET A 164 7.76 0.87 -4.72
N ARG A 165 6.49 1.20 -4.92
CA ARG A 165 6.05 2.24 -5.87
C ARG A 165 5.27 3.33 -5.17
N MET A 166 5.53 4.58 -5.56
CA MET A 166 4.80 5.77 -5.13
C MET A 166 4.65 6.70 -6.34
N THR A 167 3.47 7.28 -6.52
CA THR A 167 3.24 8.38 -7.47
C THR A 167 3.15 9.68 -6.68
N ARG A 168 4.01 10.66 -6.98
CA ARG A 168 3.89 12.03 -6.44
C ARG A 168 3.55 12.99 -7.57
N HIS A 169 2.53 13.81 -7.36
CA HIS A 169 2.21 14.93 -8.22
C HIS A 169 2.77 16.19 -7.56
N HIS A 170 3.75 16.84 -8.19
CA HIS A 170 4.12 18.20 -7.82
C HIS A 170 3.04 19.14 -8.37
N HIS A 171 2.27 19.75 -7.47
CA HIS A 171 1.47 20.95 -7.78
C HIS A 171 2.49 22.14 -7.99
N LEU A 172 2.16 23.24 -8.70
CA LEU A 172 3.01 24.44 -8.97
C LEU A 172 2.30 25.79 -8.71
N ALA A 173 2.83 26.69 -7.87
CA ALA A 173 2.10 27.76 -7.15
C ALA A 173 1.61 28.97 -7.96
N GLY A 174 0.33 28.89 -8.37
CA GLY A 174 -0.48 30.06 -8.64
C GLY A 174 -0.95 30.21 -10.08
N ALA A 175 -1.75 29.27 -10.58
CA ALA A 175 -2.64 29.59 -11.70
C ALA A 175 -4.08 29.12 -11.49
N VAL A 176 -4.97 29.96 -12.02
CA VAL A 176 -6.20 29.63 -12.78
C VAL A 176 -6.24 28.15 -13.21
N PRO A 177 -7.38 27.43 -13.13
CA PRO A 177 -7.50 26.00 -13.43
C PRO A 177 -6.66 25.56 -14.64
N GLY A 178 -5.49 24.98 -14.34
CA GLY A 178 -4.34 24.97 -15.26
C GLY A 178 -2.95 25.10 -14.60
N ALA A 179 -2.86 25.53 -13.33
CA ALA A 179 -1.73 25.23 -12.42
C ALA A 179 -2.24 25.22 -10.96
N GLN A 180 -1.38 25.35 -9.95
CA GLN A 180 -1.44 24.49 -8.75
C GLN A 180 -0.75 25.15 -7.48
N PRO A 181 -0.33 24.45 -6.37
CA PRO A 181 0.83 24.88 -5.51
C PRO A 181 2.19 24.10 -5.46
N GLU A 182 3.31 24.82 -5.66
CA GLU A 182 4.73 24.38 -5.61
C GLU A 182 5.12 23.73 -4.28
N SER A 183 5.87 22.62 -4.36
CA SER A 183 6.47 21.99 -3.19
C SER A 183 7.93 22.40 -3.04
N THR A 184 8.19 23.33 -2.12
CA THR A 184 9.55 23.62 -1.64
C THR A 184 10.13 22.37 -0.98
N TRP A 185 11.32 21.93 -1.40
CA TRP A 185 12.01 20.83 -0.72
C TRP A 185 12.40 21.26 0.71
N VAL A 186 12.05 20.42 1.68
CA VAL A 186 12.38 20.62 3.09
C VAL A 186 13.20 19.41 3.55
N PRO A 187 14.36 19.60 4.22
CA PRO A 187 15.15 18.51 4.80
C PRO A 187 14.28 17.57 5.65
N PRO A 188 14.52 16.24 5.64
CA PRO A 188 13.64 15.27 6.32
C PRO A 188 13.34 15.59 7.79
N GLN A 189 14.32 16.13 8.52
CA GLN A 189 14.15 16.51 9.92
C GLN A 189 13.30 17.78 10.07
N GLN A 190 13.51 18.80 9.22
CA GLN A 190 12.66 20.00 9.21
C GLN A 190 11.23 19.70 8.74
N TYR A 191 11.04 18.69 7.89
CA TYR A 191 9.70 18.16 7.56
C TYR A 191 9.07 17.44 8.77
N ALA A 192 9.82 16.56 9.44
CA ALA A 192 9.35 15.87 10.64
C ALA A 192 9.02 16.84 11.79
N ASP A 193 9.78 17.91 11.95
CA ASP A 193 9.50 18.98 12.93
C ASP A 193 8.25 19.80 12.59
N ALA A 194 7.85 19.85 11.32
CA ALA A 194 6.61 20.47 10.87
C ALA A 194 5.39 19.52 10.93
N LEU A 195 5.57 18.22 11.19
CA LEU A 195 4.45 17.29 11.34
C LEU A 195 3.73 17.50 12.69
N PRO A 196 2.41 17.25 12.75
CA PRO A 196 1.68 17.22 14.01
C PRO A 196 2.30 16.20 14.98
N ARG A 197 2.80 16.68 16.11
CA ARG A 197 3.33 15.84 17.18
C ARG A 197 2.19 15.38 18.09
N ALA A 198 2.11 14.09 18.34
CA ALA A 198 1.18 13.49 19.30
C ALA A 198 1.95 12.69 20.34
N ALA A 199 1.56 12.83 21.61
CA ALA A 199 1.96 11.90 22.66
C ALA A 199 1.16 10.60 22.49
N ALA A 200 1.86 9.48 22.31
CA ALA A 200 1.25 8.18 22.12
C ALA A 200 1.13 7.43 23.46
N TYR A 201 -0.04 6.82 23.67
CA TYR A 201 -0.38 6.03 24.85
C TYR A 201 -0.98 4.70 24.42
N VAL A 202 -0.90 3.71 25.29
CA VAL A 202 -1.50 2.40 25.06
C VAL A 202 -2.29 1.96 26.28
N CYS A 203 -3.32 1.13 26.06
CA CYS A 203 -3.96 0.41 27.15
C CYS A 203 -4.24 -1.04 26.79
N LEU A 204 -4.25 -1.90 27.81
CA LEU A 204 -4.77 -3.25 27.78
C LEU A 204 -6.12 -3.27 28.50
N TYR A 205 -7.18 -3.55 27.76
CA TYR A 205 -8.50 -3.78 28.31
C TYR A 205 -8.67 -5.25 28.68
N VAL A 206 -9.01 -5.53 29.93
CA VAL A 206 -9.26 -6.89 30.42
C VAL A 206 -10.57 -6.95 31.20
N THR A 207 -11.24 -8.10 31.12
CA THR A 207 -12.42 -8.41 31.93
C THR A 207 -12.15 -9.59 32.85
N ASP A 208 -13.03 -9.85 33.81
CA ASP A 208 -13.11 -11.18 34.43
C ASP A 208 -13.83 -12.20 33.53
N GLU A 209 -14.15 -13.36 34.13
CA GLU A 209 -14.88 -14.46 33.51
C GLU A 209 -16.38 -14.12 33.27
N ASP A 210 -16.93 -13.16 34.02
CA ASP A 210 -18.30 -12.63 33.94
C ASP A 210 -18.42 -11.39 33.01
N ASP A 211 -17.41 -11.14 32.16
CA ASP A 211 -17.30 -9.99 31.24
C ASP A 211 -17.31 -8.60 31.93
N ARG A 212 -16.89 -8.52 33.19
CA ARG A 212 -16.81 -7.25 33.94
C ARG A 212 -15.45 -6.56 33.75
N PRO A 213 -15.40 -5.27 33.37
CA PRO A 213 -14.13 -4.55 33.23
C PRO A 213 -13.32 -4.45 34.53
N LEU A 214 -12.02 -4.71 34.44
CA LEU A 214 -11.02 -4.30 35.41
C LEU A 214 -10.63 -2.82 35.16
N GLN A 215 -10.50 -2.01 36.21
CA GLN A 215 -9.78 -0.74 36.16
C GLN A 215 -8.82 -0.62 37.36
N LEU A 216 -7.75 0.16 37.19
CA LEU A 216 -6.80 0.54 38.23
C LEU A 216 -7.13 1.96 38.73
N HIS A 217 -6.93 2.21 40.03
CA HIS A 217 -7.10 3.53 40.64
C HIS A 217 -5.78 4.30 40.66
N SER A 218 -5.76 5.52 40.13
CA SER A 218 -4.55 6.35 40.05
C SER A 218 -4.32 7.16 41.32
N VAL A 219 -3.12 7.05 41.91
CA VAL A 219 -2.72 7.84 43.09
C VAL A 219 -2.35 9.30 42.77
N TYR A 220 -2.21 9.66 41.49
CA TYR A 220 -1.75 10.98 41.05
C TYR A 220 -2.71 11.71 40.09
N SER A 221 -3.78 11.06 39.62
CA SER A 221 -4.70 11.60 38.61
C SER A 221 -6.13 11.80 39.15
N PRO A 222 -6.38 12.78 40.04
CA PRO A 222 -7.70 12.99 40.63
C PRO A 222 -8.80 13.37 39.60
N GLY A 223 -8.41 13.85 38.41
CA GLY A 223 -9.33 14.13 37.31
C GLY A 223 -9.62 12.94 36.39
N HIS A 224 -8.93 11.81 36.56
CA HIS A 224 -9.17 10.54 35.87
C HIS A 224 -8.79 9.41 36.84
N PRO A 225 -9.59 9.19 37.91
CA PRO A 225 -9.20 8.34 39.03
C PRO A 225 -9.15 6.86 38.65
N TRP A 226 -9.97 6.39 37.71
CA TRP A 226 -10.00 5.00 37.26
C TRP A 226 -9.66 4.89 35.78
N HIS A 227 -8.78 3.96 35.43
CA HIS A 227 -8.35 3.73 34.07
C HIS A 227 -7.94 2.28 33.79
N MET A 228 -7.79 1.95 32.50
CA MET A 228 -7.26 0.66 32.05
C MET A 228 -5.75 0.58 32.33
N ILE A 229 -5.25 -0.65 32.39
CA ILE A 229 -3.81 -0.95 32.45
C ILE A 229 -3.14 -0.27 31.25
N GLY A 230 -2.13 0.59 31.44
CA GLY A 230 -1.32 1.14 30.36
C GLY A 230 -0.96 2.62 30.50
N GLY A 231 0.24 2.95 30.02
CA GLY A 231 0.85 4.27 30.09
C GLY A 231 1.27 4.85 28.73
N ALA A 232 2.37 5.61 28.75
CA ALA A 232 2.90 6.30 27.58
C ALA A 232 3.88 5.42 26.81
N MET A 233 3.95 5.59 25.50
CA MET A 233 4.94 4.89 24.67
C MET A 233 6.30 5.59 24.73
N ASP A 234 7.36 4.80 24.83
CA ASP A 234 8.74 5.28 24.64
C ASP A 234 9.06 5.59 23.18
N LEU A 235 10.09 6.42 22.96
CA LEU A 235 10.52 6.80 21.61
C LEU A 235 11.05 5.59 20.81
N GLY A 236 10.32 5.22 19.76
CA GLY A 236 10.63 4.06 18.91
C GLY A 236 10.05 2.74 19.40
N GLU A 237 9.36 2.73 20.54
CA GLU A 237 8.64 1.57 21.05
C GLU A 237 7.46 1.21 20.14
N ARG A 238 7.16 -0.09 19.96
CA ARG A 238 5.95 -0.52 19.24
C ARG A 238 4.76 -0.52 20.20
N PRO A 239 3.53 -0.20 19.76
CA PRO A 239 2.38 -0.15 20.65
C PRO A 239 2.15 -1.42 21.48
N TRP A 240 2.37 -2.60 20.91
CA TRP A 240 2.21 -3.85 21.66
C TRP A 240 3.37 -4.12 22.64
N ASP A 241 4.58 -3.70 22.33
CA ASP A 241 5.73 -3.83 23.23
C ASP A 241 5.52 -2.93 24.46
N ALA A 242 5.00 -1.71 24.25
CA ALA A 242 4.54 -0.82 25.31
C ALA A 242 3.44 -1.47 26.17
N VAL A 243 2.43 -2.10 25.56
CA VAL A 243 1.38 -2.83 26.30
C VAL A 243 1.96 -3.94 27.19
N VAL A 244 2.94 -4.69 26.70
CA VAL A 244 3.61 -5.76 27.47
C VAL A 244 4.43 -5.18 28.62
N ARG A 245 5.15 -4.07 28.39
CA ARG A 245 5.92 -3.35 29.41
C ARG A 245 5.01 -2.80 30.51
N GLU A 246 4.06 -1.95 30.16
CA GLU A 246 3.15 -1.29 31.09
C GLU A 246 2.34 -2.30 31.91
N CYS A 247 1.81 -3.36 31.27
CA CYS A 247 1.09 -4.42 31.98
C CYS A 247 1.95 -5.11 33.05
N ARG A 248 3.23 -5.31 32.78
CA ARG A 248 4.20 -5.86 33.74
C ARG A 248 4.58 -4.86 34.83
N GLU A 249 4.72 -3.58 34.48
CA GLU A 249 5.11 -2.51 35.41
C GLU A 249 3.98 -2.17 36.37
N GLU A 250 2.75 -1.96 35.88
CA GLU A 250 1.60 -1.56 36.70
C GLU A 250 0.98 -2.72 37.50
N THR A 251 1.01 -3.96 37.01
CA THR A 251 0.24 -5.08 37.60
C THR A 251 1.04 -6.35 37.90
N GLY A 252 2.30 -6.44 37.48
CA GLY A 252 3.11 -7.66 37.53
C GLY A 252 2.67 -8.78 36.57
N MET A 253 1.59 -8.60 35.82
CA MET A 253 1.11 -9.57 34.81
C MET A 253 1.96 -9.50 33.52
N THR A 254 1.68 -10.37 32.56
CA THR A 254 2.26 -10.29 31.22
C THR A 254 1.15 -10.42 30.20
N ALA A 255 0.99 -9.40 29.35
CA ALA A 255 0.06 -9.44 28.24
C ALA A 255 0.47 -10.56 27.26
N ALA A 256 -0.49 -11.37 26.84
CA ALA A 256 -0.24 -12.55 26.01
C ALA A 256 -1.33 -12.72 24.94
N GLY A 257 -0.95 -13.27 23.78
CA GLY A 257 -1.82 -13.42 22.61
C GLY A 257 -1.40 -12.55 21.44
N LEU A 258 -2.24 -12.54 20.40
CA LEU A 258 -2.06 -11.65 19.24
C LEU A 258 -2.71 -10.28 19.52
N PRO A 259 -2.10 -9.15 19.11
CA PRO A 259 -2.66 -7.83 19.37
C PRO A 259 -3.99 -7.65 18.63
N ARG A 260 -5.10 -7.46 19.36
CA ARG A 260 -6.39 -7.06 18.80
C ARG A 260 -6.75 -5.66 19.27
N LEU A 261 -6.81 -4.71 18.35
CA LEU A 261 -7.19 -3.33 18.66
C LEU A 261 -8.71 -3.24 18.89
N LEU A 262 -9.12 -2.68 20.03
CA LEU A 262 -10.51 -2.42 20.39
C LEU A 262 -10.90 -0.98 20.09
N ALA A 263 -10.03 -0.02 20.38
CA ALA A 263 -10.34 1.39 20.13
C ALA A 263 -9.10 2.23 19.86
N THR A 264 -9.30 3.30 19.10
CA THR A 264 -8.36 4.42 19.01
C THR A 264 -9.01 5.68 19.56
N VAL A 265 -8.29 6.43 20.39
CA VAL A 265 -8.76 7.68 20.98
C VAL A 265 -7.82 8.80 20.61
N TYR A 266 -8.32 9.82 19.90
CA TYR A 266 -7.57 11.01 19.54
C TYR A 266 -7.99 12.19 20.41
N GLY A 267 -7.03 12.88 20.99
CA GLY A 267 -7.25 14.05 21.83
C GLY A 267 -6.58 15.31 21.30
N GLN A 268 -7.32 16.40 21.31
CA GLN A 268 -6.84 17.73 20.90
C GLN A 268 -5.85 18.30 21.93
N PRO A 269 -4.87 19.13 21.49
CA PRO A 269 -3.99 19.88 22.38
C PRO A 269 -4.76 20.72 23.41
N ARG A 270 -4.18 20.89 24.60
CA ARG A 270 -4.74 21.67 25.71
C ARG A 270 -3.67 22.58 26.32
N ALA A 271 -4.08 23.62 27.05
CA ALA A 271 -3.17 24.61 27.62
C ALA A 271 -2.00 24.03 28.46
N GLN A 272 -2.20 22.89 29.14
CA GLN A 272 -1.18 22.19 29.94
C GLN A 272 -0.61 20.93 29.26
N ARG A 273 -1.06 20.60 28.05
CA ARG A 273 -0.65 19.43 27.23
C ARG A 273 -0.60 19.89 25.76
N PRO A 274 0.50 20.52 25.31
CA PRO A 274 0.55 21.25 24.03
C PRO A 274 0.59 20.36 22.78
N TYR A 275 0.69 19.04 22.95
CA TYR A 275 0.63 18.05 21.88
C TYR A 275 -0.72 17.35 21.91
N SER A 276 -1.17 16.89 20.74
CA SER A 276 -2.30 15.96 20.64
C SER A 276 -1.99 14.67 21.39
N THR A 277 -3.00 13.88 21.71
CA THR A 277 -2.81 12.53 22.28
C THR A 277 -3.39 11.48 21.35
N LEU A 278 -2.68 10.38 21.14
CA LEU A 278 -3.20 9.19 20.48
C LEU A 278 -3.14 8.03 21.47
N GLN A 279 -4.29 7.41 21.77
CA GLN A 279 -4.36 6.23 22.64
C GLN A 279 -4.79 5.01 21.81
N LEU A 280 -4.07 3.90 21.95
CA LEU A 280 -4.37 2.62 21.30
C LEU A 280 -4.78 1.60 22.36
N ILE A 281 -6.03 1.14 22.33
CA ILE A 281 -6.60 0.26 23.35
C ILE A 281 -6.73 -1.14 22.76
N PHE A 282 -6.05 -2.11 23.36
CA PHE A 282 -6.00 -3.50 22.91
C PHE A 282 -6.78 -4.44 23.83
N ASP A 283 -7.28 -5.54 23.28
CA ASP A 283 -7.92 -6.61 24.05
C ASP A 283 -6.87 -7.51 24.73
N GLY A 284 -6.93 -7.59 26.05
CA GLY A 284 -6.18 -8.56 26.87
C GLY A 284 -7.00 -9.78 27.29
N GLY A 285 -8.26 -9.86 26.86
CA GLY A 285 -9.14 -11.00 27.09
C GLY A 285 -9.72 -11.08 28.50
N ARG A 286 -10.05 -12.32 28.90
CA ARG A 286 -10.64 -12.64 30.22
C ARG A 286 -9.55 -13.12 31.18
N LEU A 287 -9.55 -12.57 32.39
CA LEU A 287 -8.70 -13.00 33.48
C LEU A 287 -9.50 -13.89 34.45
N THR A 288 -8.90 -15.00 34.84
CA THR A 288 -9.46 -15.86 35.89
C THR A 288 -9.43 -15.13 37.23
N ALA A 289 -10.33 -15.50 38.15
CA ALA A 289 -10.32 -14.97 39.52
C ALA A 289 -8.97 -15.17 40.25
N GLU A 290 -8.18 -16.19 39.88
CA GLU A 290 -6.82 -16.39 40.39
C GLU A 290 -5.84 -15.34 39.87
N ARG A 291 -5.83 -15.06 38.56
CA ARG A 291 -4.98 -14.01 37.96
C ARG A 291 -5.29 -12.64 38.54
N ILE A 292 -6.58 -12.32 38.74
CA ILE A 292 -7.01 -11.05 39.33
C ILE A 292 -6.48 -10.90 40.76
N ARG A 293 -6.52 -11.96 41.59
CA ARG A 293 -5.91 -11.96 42.94
C ARG A 293 -4.37 -11.91 42.92
N GLY A 294 -3.74 -12.30 41.81
CA GLY A 294 -2.29 -12.25 41.62
C GLY A 294 -1.75 -10.89 41.17
N ILE A 295 -2.62 -9.91 40.88
CA ILE A 295 -2.22 -8.55 40.50
C ILE A 295 -1.38 -7.93 41.63
N THR A 296 -0.18 -7.49 41.28
CA THR A 296 0.74 -6.78 42.17
C THR A 296 0.89 -5.36 41.64
N LEU A 297 0.23 -4.40 42.29
CA LEU A 297 0.22 -3.01 41.84
C LEU A 297 1.54 -2.30 42.08
N ASN A 298 1.91 -1.41 41.16
CA ASN A 298 2.98 -0.42 41.38
C ASN A 298 2.47 0.71 42.30
N PRO A 299 2.91 0.79 43.57
CA PRO A 299 2.35 1.73 44.55
C PRO A 299 2.71 3.20 44.28
N ARG A 300 3.52 3.49 43.26
CA ARG A 300 3.78 4.87 42.81
C ARG A 300 2.69 5.41 41.89
N GLU A 301 1.91 4.52 41.30
CA GLU A 301 0.94 4.83 40.24
C GLU A 301 -0.47 4.37 40.64
N HIS A 302 -0.58 3.20 41.27
CA HIS A 302 -1.85 2.57 41.63
C HIS A 302 -1.87 2.01 43.06
N ASP A 303 -2.96 2.27 43.77
CA ASP A 303 -3.23 1.75 45.12
C ASP A 303 -4.38 0.73 45.16
N GLU A 304 -5.26 0.71 44.16
CA GLU A 304 -6.40 -0.21 44.08
C GLU A 304 -6.65 -0.73 42.66
N ALA A 305 -7.15 -1.97 42.56
CA ALA A 305 -7.67 -2.57 41.33
C ALA A 305 -9.07 -3.12 41.61
N ARG A 306 -10.05 -2.78 40.77
CA ARG A 306 -11.44 -3.23 40.91
C ARG A 306 -11.97 -3.83 39.62
N VAL A 307 -12.79 -4.86 39.78
CA VAL A 307 -13.58 -5.49 38.72
C VAL A 307 -15.04 -5.27 39.06
N LEU A 308 -15.77 -4.52 38.24
CA LEU A 308 -17.16 -4.15 38.49
C LEU A 308 -18.01 -4.30 37.21
N PRO A 309 -19.31 -4.63 37.32
CA PRO A 309 -20.24 -4.55 36.21
C PRO A 309 -20.15 -3.17 35.53
N LEU A 310 -20.26 -3.14 34.19
CA LEU A 310 -20.01 -1.92 33.40
C LEU A 310 -20.73 -0.69 33.97
N ALA A 311 -22.02 -0.80 34.28
CA ALA A 311 -22.85 0.30 34.78
C ALA A 311 -22.39 0.89 36.14
N GLU A 312 -21.72 0.13 37.01
CA GLU A 312 -21.25 0.65 38.30
C GLU A 312 -20.09 1.65 38.16
N TRP A 313 -19.37 1.61 37.03
CA TRP A 313 -18.29 2.55 36.75
C TRP A 313 -18.79 3.99 36.54
N GLU A 314 -20.03 4.20 36.09
CA GLU A 314 -20.59 5.55 35.85
C GLU A 314 -20.54 6.44 37.09
N ALA A 315 -20.65 5.87 38.29
CA ALA A 315 -20.56 6.58 39.56
C ALA A 315 -19.12 6.84 40.04
N LEU A 316 -18.12 6.17 39.47
CA LEU A 316 -16.73 6.17 39.94
C LEU A 316 -15.77 6.96 39.02
N MET A 317 -16.10 7.15 37.75
CA MET A 317 -15.27 7.87 36.79
C MET A 317 -16.04 9.02 36.11
N PRO A 318 -15.35 10.10 35.68
CA PRO A 318 -15.98 11.17 34.91
C PRO A 318 -16.73 10.64 33.68
N THR A 319 -17.85 11.25 33.31
CA THR A 319 -18.72 10.81 32.20
C THR A 319 -17.96 10.47 30.92
N ARG A 320 -16.95 11.28 30.56
CA ARG A 320 -16.05 11.06 29.39
C ARG A 320 -15.29 9.74 29.44
N ASP A 321 -14.82 9.33 30.62
CA ASP A 321 -14.04 8.12 30.82
C ASP A 321 -14.98 6.91 30.80
N PHE A 322 -16.19 7.06 31.33
CA PHE A 322 -17.27 6.07 31.23
C PHE A 322 -17.74 5.88 29.78
N THR A 323 -17.95 6.96 29.01
CA THR A 323 -18.28 6.86 27.57
C THR A 323 -17.20 6.11 26.79
N ARG A 324 -15.91 6.38 27.08
CA ARG A 324 -14.79 5.62 26.49
C ARG A 324 -14.85 4.14 26.88
N LEU A 325 -15.11 3.82 28.16
CA LEU A 325 -15.21 2.45 28.66
C LEU A 325 -16.33 1.67 27.95
N CYS A 326 -17.52 2.28 27.79
CA CYS A 326 -18.63 1.70 27.05
C CYS A 326 -18.30 1.46 25.57
N ALA A 327 -17.60 2.38 24.92
CA ALA A 327 -17.17 2.22 23.52
C ALA A 327 -16.16 1.07 23.35
N VAL A 328 -15.26 0.86 24.32
CA VAL A 328 -14.29 -0.26 24.31
C VAL A 328 -14.98 -1.61 24.51
N GLU A 329 -15.94 -1.71 25.44
CA GLU A 329 -16.67 -2.98 25.65
C GLU A 329 -17.60 -3.29 24.46
N GLU A 330 -18.25 -2.29 23.88
CA GLU A 330 -19.05 -2.49 22.65
C GLU A 330 -18.17 -2.95 21.47
N ALA A 331 -16.96 -2.39 21.32
CA ALA A 331 -16.00 -2.84 20.31
C ALA A 331 -15.53 -4.29 20.56
N ARG A 332 -15.32 -4.68 21.83
CA ARG A 332 -14.95 -6.05 22.21
C ARG A 332 -16.08 -7.04 21.93
N ARG A 333 -17.32 -6.67 22.26
CA ARG A 333 -18.55 -7.46 22.08
C ARG A 333 -18.90 -7.67 20.60
N THR A 334 -18.71 -6.64 19.77
CA THR A 334 -19.04 -6.68 18.33
C THR A 334 -17.89 -7.14 17.44
N GLY A 335 -16.64 -7.02 17.90
CA GLY A 335 -15.44 -7.22 17.09
C GLY A 335 -15.12 -6.06 16.13
N VAL A 336 -15.84 -4.93 16.23
CA VAL A 336 -15.62 -3.73 15.40
C VAL A 336 -14.90 -2.68 16.22
N ALA A 337 -13.69 -2.31 15.80
CA ALA A 337 -12.87 -1.34 16.54
C ALA A 337 -13.52 0.06 16.55
N ALA A 338 -13.57 0.70 17.72
CA ALA A 338 -14.11 2.03 17.90
C ALA A 338 -13.11 3.14 17.54
N TYR A 339 -13.63 4.26 17.04
CA TYR A 339 -12.90 5.50 16.81
C TYR A 339 -13.52 6.61 17.67
N VAL A 340 -12.71 7.25 18.52
CA VAL A 340 -13.15 8.28 19.47
C VAL A 340 -12.28 9.51 19.28
N ASP A 341 -12.80 10.53 18.60
CA ASP A 341 -12.04 11.72 18.16
C ASP A 341 -12.21 12.96 19.05
N THR A 342 -13.08 12.87 20.03
CA THR A 342 -13.59 13.99 20.82
C THR A 342 -13.22 13.86 22.29
N TRP A 343 -11.96 14.20 22.61
CA TRP A 343 -11.60 14.65 23.98
C TRP A 343 -12.10 16.09 24.25
N GLY A 344 -13.36 16.37 23.94
CA GLY A 344 -13.98 17.69 24.06
C GLY A 344 -15.43 17.57 24.52
N ASN A 345 -15.89 18.54 25.30
CA ASN A 345 -17.23 18.57 25.85
C ASN A 345 -18.29 18.64 24.73
N ALA A 346 -19.43 17.97 24.94
CA ALA A 346 -20.72 18.51 24.52
C ALA A 346 -21.15 19.61 25.51
#